data_AF-A0A8K0XDE8-F1
#
_entry.id   AF-A0A8K0XDE8-F1
#
_cell.length_a   1.000
_cell.length_b   1.000
_cell.length_c   1.000
_cell.angle_alpha   90.00
_cell.angle_beta   90.00
_cell.angle_gamma   90.00
#
_symmetry.space_group_name_H-M   'P 1'
#
loop_
_entity.id
_entity.type
_entity.pdbx_description
1 polymer ?
#
loop_
_entity_poly.entity_id
_entity_poly.type
_entity_poly.pdbx_seq_one_letter_code
_entity_poly.pdbx_strand_id
1 'polypeptide(L)'
;MDRGRDVWFTCGWTLQELLAPRTMKFYGRGWAPLSCSLNDKQDATMMNALSRPTRIPLDDLRYFRPGTQDMDERMTWVSTRTTTRIEDIAYCLICIFDVSMTIAYGEEKRAFRRLVEAIIHRCGEWQIVAWAGQLSAYSAALAKSLRCFRQLASYPKSTGSGEYEQKAWRGDQNYVMRKQGLQLRLSLKECTRYGRCTVGVWQKVETTDLLTVFMDMEVKERLTTVWL
;
A
#
# COMPACT_ATOMS: atom_id res chain seq x y z
N MET A 1 16.90 7.63 20.38
CA MET A 1 16.53 6.98 19.11
C MET A 1 17.78 6.47 18.43
N ASP A 2 17.93 5.14 18.28
CA ASP A 2 19.01 4.55 17.49
C ASP A 2 18.52 4.33 16.05
N ARG A 3 19.22 4.92 15.07
CA ARG A 3 18.70 5.17 13.71
C ARG A 3 18.51 3.85 12.94
N GLY A 4 17.30 3.30 12.98
CA GLY A 4 16.82 2.21 12.13
C GLY A 4 16.66 0.84 12.81
N ARG A 5 17.13 0.66 14.05
CA ARG A 5 16.94 -0.58 14.85
C ARG A 5 15.99 -0.41 16.03
N ASP A 6 15.54 0.81 16.27
CA ASP A 6 14.62 1.12 17.36
C ASP A 6 13.22 0.53 17.07
N VAL A 7 12.59 -0.04 18.10
CA VAL A 7 11.21 -0.56 18.06
C VAL A 7 10.23 0.52 17.60
N TRP A 8 10.58 1.79 17.82
CA TRP A 8 9.81 2.92 17.32
C TRP A 8 9.57 2.87 15.80
N PHE A 9 10.54 2.40 14.99
CA PHE A 9 10.37 2.30 13.52
C PHE A 9 9.49 1.13 13.08
N THR A 10 9.30 0.13 13.95
CA THR A 10 8.50 -1.06 13.65
C THR A 10 7.14 -1.02 14.33
N CYS A 11 6.87 -0.12 15.27
CA CYS A 11 5.54 0.03 15.86
C CYS A 11 4.53 0.63 14.86
N GLY A 12 3.30 0.11 14.83
CA GLY A 12 2.24 0.65 13.98
C GLY A 12 1.82 2.08 14.35
N TRP A 13 1.61 2.34 15.65
CA TRP A 13 1.08 3.62 16.15
C TRP A 13 2.01 4.81 15.96
N THR A 14 3.32 4.58 16.00
CA THR A 14 4.33 5.63 15.84
C THR A 14 4.32 6.28 14.46
N LEU A 15 3.69 5.64 13.47
CA LEU A 15 3.53 6.25 12.15
C LEU A 15 2.59 7.46 12.21
N GLN A 16 1.47 7.36 12.93
CA GLN A 16 0.57 8.51 13.11
C GLN A 16 1.25 9.61 13.92
N GLU A 17 1.96 9.23 14.98
CA GLU A 17 2.73 10.16 15.81
C GLU A 17 3.76 10.91 14.97
N LEU A 18 4.45 10.22 14.04
CA LEU A 18 5.41 10.84 13.13
C LEU A 18 4.75 11.77 12.12
N LEU A 19 3.65 11.35 11.50
CA LEU A 19 3.07 12.04 10.34
C LEU A 19 2.18 13.22 10.73
N ALA A 20 1.35 13.07 11.77
CA ALA A 20 0.30 14.04 12.11
C ALA A 20 0.81 15.45 12.54
N PRO A 21 1.88 15.60 13.34
CA PRO A 21 2.30 16.92 13.81
C PRO A 21 3.05 17.70 12.73
N ARG A 22 2.83 19.02 12.66
CA ARG A 22 3.68 19.93 11.84
C ARG A 22 5.00 20.29 12.51
N THR A 23 5.05 20.16 13.82
CA THR A 23 6.21 20.48 14.65
C THR A 23 6.49 19.32 15.57
N MET A 24 7.75 18.87 15.58
CA MET A 24 8.18 17.75 16.40
C MET A 24 9.63 17.94 16.85
N LYS A 25 9.95 17.40 18.03
CA LYS A 25 11.31 17.34 18.56
C LYS A 25 11.65 15.91 18.96
N PHE A 26 12.75 15.38 18.45
CA PHE A 26 13.24 14.05 18.76
C PHE A 26 14.31 14.10 19.83
N TYR A 27 14.26 13.10 20.70
CA TYR A 27 15.17 12.96 21.82
C TYR A 27 15.91 11.61 21.75
N GLY A 28 17.18 11.66 22.13
CA GLY A 28 18.06 10.53 22.30
C GLY A 28 17.84 9.81 23.61
N ARG A 29 18.73 8.86 23.90
CA ARG A 29 18.82 8.28 25.25
C ARG A 29 19.14 9.40 26.25
N GLY A 30 18.50 9.36 27.41
CA GLY A 30 18.70 10.37 28.45
C GLY A 30 18.05 11.73 28.17
N TRP A 31 17.03 11.78 27.29
CA TRP A 31 16.29 13.00 26.98
C TRP A 31 17.14 14.14 26.38
N ALA A 32 18.29 13.82 25.78
CA ALA A 32 19.10 14.79 25.05
C ALA A 32 18.48 15.06 23.66
N PRO A 33 18.28 16.32 23.24
CA PRO A 33 17.74 16.63 21.92
C PRO A 33 18.68 16.15 20.81
N LEU A 34 18.14 15.58 19.73
CA LEU A 34 18.94 15.02 18.63
C LEU A 34 19.40 16.06 17.59
N SER A 35 18.88 17.28 17.67
CA SER A 35 19.26 18.40 16.80
C SER A 35 19.21 19.71 17.61
N CYS A 36 19.76 20.80 17.06
CA CYS A 36 19.61 22.14 17.62
C CYS A 36 18.35 22.88 17.11
N SER A 37 17.63 22.33 16.13
CA SER A 37 16.41 22.95 15.58
C SER A 37 15.27 22.97 16.59
N LEU A 38 14.41 23.99 16.58
CA LEU A 38 13.17 23.98 17.36
C LEU A 38 12.11 23.03 16.76
N ASN A 39 12.21 22.76 15.45
CA ASN A 39 11.35 21.83 14.74
C ASN A 39 12.21 20.88 13.91
N ASP A 40 12.34 19.64 14.36
CA ASP A 40 13.15 18.65 13.68
C ASP A 40 12.59 18.28 12.31
N LYS A 41 11.29 18.52 12.03
CA LYS A 41 10.73 18.35 10.67
C LYS A 41 11.32 19.31 9.64
N GLN A 42 11.89 20.45 10.09
CA GLN A 42 12.60 21.37 9.21
C GLN A 42 14.09 21.07 9.09
N ASP A 43 14.63 20.15 9.91
CA ASP A 43 16.01 19.70 9.80
C ASP A 43 16.17 18.68 8.67
N ALA A 44 16.91 19.06 7.62
CA ALA A 44 17.09 18.21 6.44
C ALA A 44 17.84 16.91 6.76
N THR A 45 18.81 16.95 7.68
CA THR A 45 19.59 15.77 8.07
C THR A 45 18.70 14.77 8.80
N MET A 46 17.82 15.25 9.69
CA MET A 46 16.85 14.43 10.41
C MET A 46 15.83 13.80 9.46
N MET A 47 15.22 14.60 8.57
CA MET A 47 14.21 14.08 7.65
C MET A 47 14.79 13.04 6.69
N ASN A 48 16.00 13.24 6.18
CA ASN A 48 16.69 12.22 5.38
C ASN A 48 16.98 10.94 6.18
N ALA A 49 17.37 11.08 7.45
CA ALA A 49 17.62 9.95 8.34
C ALA A 49 16.34 9.16 8.68
N LEU A 50 15.17 9.80 8.69
CA LEU A 50 13.87 9.15 8.90
C LEU A 50 13.31 8.54 7.61
N SER A 51 13.45 9.23 6.47
CA SER A 51 12.90 8.81 5.18
C SER A 51 13.46 7.47 4.73
N ARG A 52 14.78 7.26 4.84
CA ARG A 52 15.43 5.99 4.43
C ARG A 52 14.85 4.74 5.11
N PRO A 53 14.78 4.65 6.46
CA PRO A 53 14.26 3.45 7.12
C PRO A 53 12.73 3.33 7.02
N THR A 54 12.00 4.45 6.98
CA THR A 54 10.53 4.42 6.93
C THR A 54 9.97 4.27 5.51
N ARG A 55 10.77 4.58 4.49
CA ARG A 55 10.38 4.69 3.07
C ARG A 55 9.29 5.73 2.82
N ILE A 56 9.18 6.72 3.69
CA ILE A 56 8.23 7.83 3.56
C ILE A 56 8.94 8.98 2.84
N PRO A 57 8.34 9.57 1.79
CA PRO A 57 8.86 10.76 1.14
C PRO A 57 9.09 11.92 2.12
N LEU A 58 10.08 12.77 1.83
CA LEU A 58 10.38 13.93 2.68
C LEU A 58 9.18 14.88 2.82
N ASP A 59 8.39 15.02 1.76
CA ASP A 59 7.20 15.89 1.76
C ASP A 59 6.10 15.33 2.65
N ASP A 60 5.85 14.02 2.64
CA ASP A 60 4.91 13.38 3.57
C ASP A 60 5.41 13.45 5.02
N LEU A 61 6.71 13.31 5.26
CA LEU A 61 7.26 13.50 6.60
C LEU A 61 7.04 14.92 7.14
N ARG A 62 7.07 15.94 6.28
CA ARG A 62 6.92 17.35 6.69
C ARG A 62 5.47 17.83 6.69
N TYR A 63 4.71 17.44 5.68
CA TYR A 63 3.42 18.02 5.30
C TYR A 63 2.40 16.94 4.97
N PHE A 64 2.36 15.88 5.77
CA PHE A 64 1.41 14.78 5.58
C PHE A 64 -0.03 15.28 5.43
N ARG A 65 -0.72 14.74 4.43
CA ARG A 65 -2.17 14.92 4.25
C ARG A 65 -2.84 13.55 4.30
N PRO A 66 -3.75 13.31 5.26
CA PRO A 66 -4.50 12.06 5.31
C PRO A 66 -5.41 11.92 4.07
N GLY A 67 -5.73 10.69 3.69
CA GLY A 67 -6.55 10.41 2.51
C GLY A 67 -6.20 9.10 1.83
N THR A 68 -6.96 8.75 0.79
CA THR A 68 -6.84 7.47 0.09
C THR A 68 -5.99 7.50 -1.17
N GLN A 69 -5.45 8.67 -1.54
CA GLN A 69 -4.48 8.82 -2.63
C GLN A 69 -3.17 8.08 -2.32
N ASP A 70 -2.48 7.61 -3.37
CA ASP A 70 -1.20 6.91 -3.26
C ASP A 70 -1.28 5.72 -2.29
N MET A 71 -2.39 4.97 -2.38
CA MET A 71 -2.71 3.92 -1.43
C MET A 71 -1.61 2.86 -1.35
N ASP A 72 -1.05 2.47 -2.48
CA ASP A 72 0.04 1.50 -2.61
C ASP A 72 1.30 1.92 -1.82
N GLU A 73 1.68 3.18 -1.92
CA GLU A 73 2.81 3.75 -1.21
C GLU A 73 2.54 3.80 0.30
N ARG A 74 1.38 4.30 0.71
CA ARG A 74 0.98 4.37 2.12
C ARG A 74 0.90 3.00 2.77
N MET A 75 0.39 2.01 2.05
CA MET A 75 0.39 0.61 2.49
C MET A 75 1.81 0.06 2.62
N THR A 76 2.75 0.51 1.79
CA THR A 76 4.16 0.12 1.94
C THR A 76 4.74 0.65 3.26
N TRP A 77 4.43 1.88 3.67
CA TRP A 77 4.92 2.49 4.92
C TRP A 77 4.57 1.68 6.18
N VAL A 78 3.43 0.99 6.16
CA VAL A 78 2.98 0.11 7.26
C VAL A 78 3.28 -1.37 7.05
N SER A 79 3.61 -1.80 5.83
CA SER A 79 3.84 -3.21 5.49
C SER A 79 5.00 -3.87 6.25
N THR A 80 5.84 -3.11 6.94
CA THR A 80 6.93 -3.59 7.80
C THR A 80 6.66 -3.40 9.29
N ARG A 81 5.59 -2.68 9.66
CA ARG A 81 5.24 -2.39 11.04
C ARG A 81 4.45 -3.52 11.69
N THR A 82 4.41 -3.52 13.01
CA THR A 82 3.79 -4.52 13.88
C THR A 82 3.05 -3.83 15.02
N THR A 83 1.98 -4.44 15.46
CA THR A 83 1.18 -4.02 16.61
C THR A 83 1.05 -5.17 17.59
N THR A 84 0.81 -4.86 18.86
CA THR A 84 0.66 -5.87 19.92
C THR A 84 -0.63 -6.66 19.76
N ARG A 85 -1.75 -5.98 19.46
CA ARG A 85 -3.01 -6.63 19.06
C ARG A 85 -3.08 -6.68 17.54
N ILE A 86 -3.67 -7.75 17.02
CA ILE A 86 -3.77 -7.96 15.57
C ILE A 86 -4.66 -6.88 14.94
N GLU A 87 -5.74 -6.51 15.62
CA GLU A 87 -6.70 -5.49 15.17
C GLU A 87 -6.11 -4.07 15.15
N ASP A 88 -5.14 -3.77 16.01
CA ASP A 88 -4.52 -2.44 16.08
C ASP A 88 -3.84 -2.04 14.78
N ILE A 89 -3.44 -3.01 13.94
CA ILE A 89 -2.87 -2.73 12.62
C ILE A 89 -3.88 -2.02 11.70
N ALA A 90 -5.18 -2.29 11.89
CA ALA A 90 -6.23 -1.61 11.17
C ALA A 90 -6.48 -0.22 11.77
N TYR A 91 -6.51 -0.13 13.10
CA TYR A 91 -6.82 1.11 13.80
C TYR A 91 -5.73 2.16 13.64
N CYS A 92 -4.45 1.76 13.62
CA CYS A 92 -3.35 2.68 13.36
C CYS A 92 -3.35 3.22 11.91
N LEU A 93 -4.22 2.73 11.02
CA LEU A 93 -4.33 3.18 9.63
C LEU A 93 -5.53 4.09 9.36
N ILE A 94 -6.50 4.16 10.26
CA ILE A 94 -7.72 4.96 10.12
C ILE A 94 -7.38 6.42 9.78
N CYS A 95 -6.49 7.04 10.56
CA CYS A 95 -6.10 8.44 10.36
C CYS A 95 -5.21 8.65 9.13
N ILE A 96 -4.49 7.64 8.65
CA ILE A 96 -3.63 7.76 7.48
C ILE A 96 -4.50 7.80 6.21
N PHE A 97 -5.49 6.92 6.15
CA PHE A 97 -6.40 6.81 5.01
C PHE A 97 -7.64 7.71 5.11
N ASP A 98 -7.78 8.47 6.21
CA ASP A 98 -8.94 9.34 6.45
C ASP A 98 -10.29 8.59 6.41
N VAL A 99 -10.32 7.33 6.84
CA VAL A 99 -11.56 6.53 6.84
C VAL A 99 -12.25 6.57 8.20
N SER A 100 -13.56 6.36 8.22
CA SER A 100 -14.32 6.24 9.48
C SER A 100 -14.71 4.79 9.70
N MET A 101 -14.30 4.22 10.83
CA MET A 101 -14.71 2.89 11.29
C MET A 101 -14.71 2.83 12.81
N THR A 102 -15.62 2.07 13.41
CA THR A 102 -15.68 1.89 14.87
C THR A 102 -14.63 0.90 15.36
N ILE A 103 -13.94 1.26 16.44
CA ILE A 103 -12.98 0.40 17.15
C ILE A 103 -13.76 -0.66 17.93
N ALA A 104 -13.43 -1.94 17.70
CA ALA A 104 -14.08 -3.08 18.33
C ALA A 104 -13.05 -4.18 18.65
N TYR A 105 -12.47 -4.11 19.85
CA TYR A 105 -11.47 -5.09 20.29
C TYR A 105 -12.03 -6.52 20.35
N GLY A 106 -11.21 -7.49 19.98
CA GLY A 106 -11.62 -8.91 19.86
C GLY A 106 -12.13 -9.30 18.46
N GLU A 107 -12.13 -8.39 17.49
CA GLU A 107 -12.48 -8.72 16.10
C GLU A 107 -11.32 -9.30 15.28
N GLU A 108 -10.10 -9.27 15.82
CA GLU A 108 -8.87 -9.80 15.22
C GLU A 108 -8.69 -9.37 13.76
N LYS A 109 -8.55 -10.34 12.82
CA LYS A 109 -8.36 -10.12 11.39
C LYS A 109 -9.55 -9.44 10.71
N ARG A 110 -10.72 -9.40 11.35
CA ARG A 110 -11.91 -8.71 10.80
C ARG A 110 -11.71 -7.19 10.78
N ALA A 111 -10.91 -6.64 11.70
CA ALA A 111 -10.58 -5.22 11.72
C ALA A 111 -9.92 -4.77 10.41
N PHE A 112 -8.93 -5.55 9.94
CA PHE A 112 -8.23 -5.27 8.69
C PHE A 112 -9.16 -5.33 7.48
N ARG A 113 -10.08 -6.29 7.45
CA ARG A 113 -11.10 -6.35 6.39
C ARG A 113 -11.97 -5.10 6.37
N ARG A 114 -12.50 -4.69 7.53
CA ARG A 114 -13.33 -3.48 7.66
C ARG A 114 -12.59 -2.23 7.21
N LEU A 115 -11.30 -2.14 7.53
CA LEU A 115 -10.44 -1.06 7.04
C LEU A 115 -10.38 -1.06 5.51
N VAL A 116 -10.04 -2.19 4.89
CA VAL A 116 -9.91 -2.29 3.43
C VAL A 116 -11.25 -1.99 2.74
N GLU A 117 -12.38 -2.48 3.27
CA GLU A 117 -13.72 -2.13 2.81
C GLU A 117 -13.99 -0.63 2.90
N ALA A 118 -13.65 0.01 4.03
CA ALA A 118 -13.80 1.46 4.20
C ALA A 118 -12.92 2.27 3.23
N ILE A 119 -11.70 1.80 2.95
CA ILE A 119 -10.82 2.42 1.96
C ILE A 119 -11.40 2.24 0.55
N ILE A 120 -11.84 1.05 0.17
CA ILE A 120 -12.48 0.78 -1.14
C ILE A 120 -13.70 1.69 -1.35
N HIS A 121 -14.50 1.93 -0.31
CA HIS A 121 -15.65 2.81 -0.40
C HIS A 121 -15.29 4.29 -0.63
N ARG A 122 -14.10 4.73 -0.22
CA ARG A 122 -13.62 6.11 -0.43
C ARG A 122 -12.67 6.25 -1.63
N CYS A 123 -11.98 5.17 -2.00
CA CYS A 123 -10.90 5.16 -2.97
C CYS A 123 -11.37 4.64 -4.33
N GLY A 124 -11.26 5.47 -5.35
CA GLY A 124 -11.48 5.06 -6.74
C GLY A 124 -10.28 4.36 -7.39
N GLU A 125 -9.16 4.19 -6.69
CA GLU A 125 -7.93 3.63 -7.25
C GLU A 125 -7.92 2.10 -7.17
N TRP A 126 -7.67 1.45 -8.30
CA TRP A 126 -7.56 -0.01 -8.39
C TRP A 126 -6.39 -0.60 -7.60
N GLN A 127 -5.42 0.21 -7.16
CA GLN A 127 -4.22 -0.26 -6.45
C GLN A 127 -4.54 -1.00 -5.15
N ILE A 128 -5.75 -0.84 -4.59
CA ILE A 128 -6.19 -1.59 -3.41
C ILE A 128 -6.26 -3.11 -3.64
N VAL A 129 -6.43 -3.54 -4.89
CA VAL A 129 -6.43 -4.96 -5.27
C VAL A 129 -5.11 -5.42 -5.86
N ALA A 130 -4.14 -4.52 -5.99
CA ALA A 130 -2.78 -4.84 -6.36
C ALA A 130 -2.06 -5.30 -5.08
N TRP A 131 -1.87 -6.60 -4.88
CA TRP A 131 -1.10 -7.14 -3.77
C TRP A 131 -0.65 -8.57 -4.10
N ALA A 132 0.40 -9.04 -3.44
CA ALA A 132 0.96 -10.38 -3.68
C ALA A 132 0.93 -11.24 -2.40
N GLY A 133 0.63 -12.53 -2.54
CA GLY A 133 0.69 -13.51 -1.45
C GLY A 133 -0.66 -14.14 -1.12
N GLN A 134 -0.96 -14.30 0.18
CA GLN A 134 -2.11 -15.08 0.62
C GLN A 134 -3.42 -14.30 0.55
N LEU A 135 -4.46 -14.97 0.05
CA LEU A 135 -5.85 -14.50 0.04
C LEU A 135 -6.42 -14.41 1.46
N SER A 136 -7.33 -13.45 1.67
CA SER A 136 -8.15 -13.38 2.87
C SER A 136 -9.06 -14.59 2.97
N ALA A 137 -9.32 -15.07 4.19
CA ALA A 137 -10.27 -16.17 4.43
C ALA A 137 -11.72 -15.78 4.09
N TYR A 138 -12.00 -14.48 3.93
CA TYR A 138 -13.34 -13.95 3.69
C TYR A 138 -13.62 -13.59 2.23
N SER A 139 -12.58 -13.33 1.43
CA SER A 139 -12.73 -12.90 0.03
C SER A 139 -11.43 -13.13 -0.74
N ALA A 140 -11.53 -13.73 -1.92
CA ALA A 140 -10.43 -13.91 -2.85
C ALA A 140 -9.95 -12.60 -3.50
N ALA A 141 -10.73 -11.51 -3.40
CA ALA A 141 -10.32 -10.20 -3.90
C ALA A 141 -9.42 -9.42 -2.92
N LEU A 142 -9.34 -9.85 -1.65
CA LEU A 142 -8.69 -9.09 -0.59
C LEU A 142 -7.45 -9.80 -0.07
N ALA A 143 -6.43 -9.01 0.24
CA ALA A 143 -5.22 -9.48 0.89
C ALA A 143 -5.51 -10.05 2.28
N LYS A 144 -4.81 -11.12 2.67
CA LYS A 144 -4.86 -11.64 4.05
C LYS A 144 -4.27 -10.67 5.09
N SER A 145 -3.29 -9.86 4.68
CA SER A 145 -2.59 -8.93 5.58
C SER A 145 -1.85 -7.84 4.81
N LEU A 146 -1.43 -6.78 5.52
CA LEU A 146 -0.59 -5.70 4.99
C LEU A 146 0.76 -6.14 4.44
N ARG A 147 1.26 -7.33 4.86
CA ARG A 147 2.51 -7.86 4.32
C ARG A 147 2.44 -8.08 2.82
N CYS A 148 1.25 -8.32 2.27
CA CYS A 148 0.99 -8.52 0.86
C CYS A 148 1.22 -7.26 0.00
N PHE A 149 1.27 -6.08 0.62
CA PHE A 149 1.51 -4.80 -0.07
C PHE A 149 3.00 -4.42 -0.13
N ARG A 150 3.89 -5.18 0.53
CA ARG A 150 5.32 -4.84 0.64
C ARG A 150 6.04 -4.71 -0.71
N GLN A 151 5.59 -5.45 -1.73
CA GLN A 151 6.24 -5.54 -3.04
C GLN A 151 5.72 -4.51 -4.05
N LEU A 152 4.72 -3.69 -3.71
CA LEU A 152 4.10 -2.76 -4.66
C LEU A 152 4.94 -1.51 -4.93
N ALA A 153 5.82 -1.15 -4.00
CA ALA A 153 6.67 0.04 -4.13
C ALA A 153 7.69 -0.01 -5.29
N SER A 154 7.81 -1.14 -6.01
CA SER A 154 8.66 -1.26 -7.21
C SER A 154 7.97 -0.83 -8.50
N TYR A 155 6.66 -0.55 -8.48
CA TYR A 155 5.99 -0.08 -9.69
C TYR A 155 6.31 1.40 -9.97
N PRO A 156 6.80 1.74 -11.17
CA PRO A 156 7.12 3.12 -11.50
C PRO A 156 5.84 3.97 -11.53
N LYS A 157 5.80 4.99 -10.67
CA LYS A 157 4.79 6.04 -10.76
C LYS A 157 5.00 6.81 -12.06
N SER A 158 3.94 7.02 -12.83
CA SER A 158 3.98 7.92 -13.99
C SER A 158 4.04 9.37 -13.48
N THR A 159 5.19 9.81 -13.01
CA THR A 159 5.44 11.22 -12.71
C THR A 159 5.66 11.95 -14.02
N GLY A 160 4.66 12.73 -14.44
CA GLY A 160 4.73 13.56 -15.64
C GLY A 160 5.74 14.68 -15.48
N SER A 161 6.98 14.45 -15.88
CA SER A 161 7.94 15.46 -16.35
C SER A 161 9.22 14.75 -16.79
N GLY A 162 9.33 14.48 -18.08
CA GLY A 162 10.53 13.90 -18.69
C GLY A 162 10.17 12.95 -19.82
N GLU A 163 10.60 13.30 -21.04
CA GLU A 163 10.51 12.48 -22.24
C GLU A 163 11.42 11.24 -22.08
N TYR A 164 10.93 10.22 -21.39
CA TYR A 164 11.43 8.85 -21.44
C TYR A 164 10.23 7.92 -21.49
N GLU A 165 10.30 6.93 -22.39
CA GLU A 165 9.19 6.07 -22.81
C GLU A 165 8.25 5.69 -21.66
N GLN A 166 7.04 6.26 -21.71
CA GLN A 166 5.93 5.89 -20.86
C GLN A 166 5.70 4.37 -20.99
N LYS A 167 6.14 3.58 -20.00
CA LYS A 167 5.44 2.34 -19.65
C LYS A 167 4.10 2.73 -19.03
N ALA A 168 3.23 3.31 -19.85
CA ALA A 168 1.87 3.69 -19.50
C ALA A 168 1.14 2.45 -19.02
N TRP A 169 0.60 2.52 -17.80
CA TRP A 169 -0.31 1.52 -17.27
C TRP A 169 -1.39 1.21 -18.29
N ARG A 170 -1.53 -0.08 -18.65
CA ARG A 170 -2.53 -0.55 -19.62
C ARG A 170 -3.59 -1.37 -18.90
N GLY A 171 -4.52 -0.67 -18.27
CA GLY A 171 -5.71 -1.23 -17.63
C GLY A 171 -6.75 -0.12 -17.41
N ASP A 172 -8.02 -0.49 -17.32
CA ASP A 172 -9.06 0.46 -16.91
C ASP A 172 -8.79 0.80 -15.43
N GLN A 173 -8.76 2.10 -15.09
CA GLN A 173 -8.57 2.52 -13.71
C GLN A 173 -9.79 2.22 -12.85
N ASN A 174 -10.92 1.92 -13.48
CA ASN A 174 -12.18 1.65 -12.82
C ASN A 174 -12.30 0.19 -12.40
N TYR A 175 -12.61 -0.02 -11.12
CA TYR A 175 -13.01 -1.30 -10.57
C TYR A 175 -14.35 -1.16 -9.85
N VAL A 176 -15.11 -2.25 -9.75
CA VAL A 176 -16.38 -2.27 -9.02
C VAL A 176 -16.34 -3.41 -8.01
N MET A 177 -16.44 -3.07 -6.74
CA MET A 177 -16.64 -4.04 -5.67
C MET A 177 -18.14 -4.38 -5.58
N ARG A 178 -18.51 -5.63 -5.89
CA ARG A 178 -19.87 -6.16 -5.74
C ARG A 178 -19.95 -7.05 -4.50
N LYS A 179 -21.18 -7.31 -4.02
CA LYS A 179 -21.45 -8.30 -2.96
C LYS A 179 -20.89 -9.69 -3.28
N GLN A 180 -20.78 -10.04 -4.56
CA GLN A 180 -20.33 -11.34 -5.05
C GLN A 180 -18.83 -11.37 -5.39
N GLY A 181 -18.13 -10.23 -5.36
CA GLY A 181 -16.72 -10.19 -5.74
C GLY A 181 -16.28 -8.90 -6.40
N LEU A 182 -15.04 -8.89 -6.86
CA LEU A 182 -14.44 -7.77 -7.57
C LEU A 182 -14.68 -7.91 -9.07
N GLN A 183 -15.08 -6.81 -9.69
CA GLN A 183 -15.17 -6.68 -11.13
C GLN A 183 -14.10 -5.70 -11.60
N LEU A 184 -13.20 -6.17 -12.46
CA LEU A 184 -12.14 -5.38 -13.08
C LEU A 184 -12.21 -5.50 -14.60
N ARG A 185 -11.76 -4.45 -15.30
CA ARG A 185 -11.51 -4.47 -16.75
C ARG A 185 -10.01 -4.43 -17.00
N LEU A 186 -9.48 -5.53 -17.50
CA LEU A 186 -8.06 -5.66 -17.80
C LEU A 186 -7.84 -5.64 -19.31
N SER A 187 -6.85 -4.87 -19.77
CA SER A 187 -6.38 -4.90 -21.15
C SER A 187 -5.33 -6.01 -21.26
N LEU A 188 -5.74 -7.17 -21.75
CA LEU A 188 -4.82 -8.28 -21.97
C LEU A 188 -4.09 -8.06 -23.29
N LYS A 189 -2.76 -7.96 -23.24
CA LYS A 189 -1.91 -7.99 -24.43
C LYS A 189 -1.40 -9.39 -24.66
N GLU A 190 -1.65 -9.92 -25.85
CA GLU A 190 -1.08 -11.18 -26.27
C GLU A 190 0.37 -10.95 -26.73
N CYS A 191 1.33 -11.32 -25.88
CA CYS A 191 2.73 -11.36 -26.26
C CYS A 191 3.03 -12.67 -26.98
N THR A 192 3.39 -12.57 -28.27
CA THR A 192 3.98 -13.68 -29.02
C THR A 192 5.46 -13.83 -28.68
N ARG A 193 6.01 -15.04 -28.83
CA ARG A 193 7.41 -15.41 -28.50
C ARG A 193 8.49 -14.56 -29.21
N TYR A 194 8.09 -13.75 -30.19
CA TYR A 194 8.96 -12.90 -31.02
C TYR A 194 8.76 -11.39 -30.78
N GLY A 195 8.12 -10.98 -29.69
CA GLY A 195 8.06 -9.57 -29.27
C GLY A 195 7.03 -8.69 -30.00
N ARG A 196 6.22 -9.24 -30.92
CA ARG A 196 5.05 -8.53 -31.46
C ARG A 196 3.88 -8.64 -30.47
N CYS A 197 3.49 -7.52 -29.89
CA CYS A 197 2.26 -7.37 -29.11
C CYS A 197 1.13 -6.89 -30.02
N THR A 198 0.07 -7.67 -30.21
CA THR A 198 -1.15 -7.24 -30.92
C THR A 198 -2.15 -6.57 -29.97
N VAL A 199 -3.18 -5.94 -30.55
CA VAL A 199 -4.20 -5.10 -29.90
C VAL A 199 -4.79 -5.78 -28.67
N GLY A 200 -4.89 -5.03 -27.56
CA GLY A 200 -5.37 -5.54 -26.29
C GLY A 200 -6.87 -5.88 -26.34
N VAL A 201 -7.23 -7.07 -25.88
CA VAL A 201 -8.63 -7.47 -25.67
C VAL A 201 -9.01 -7.14 -24.23
N TRP A 202 -10.18 -6.52 -24.06
CA TRP A 202 -10.73 -6.26 -22.74
C TRP A 202 -11.47 -7.49 -22.24
N GLN A 203 -11.06 -8.03 -21.09
CA GLN A 203 -11.77 -9.11 -20.42
C GLN A 203 -12.35 -8.61 -19.09
N LYS A 204 -13.61 -8.95 -18.85
CA LYS A 204 -14.26 -8.78 -17.56
C LYS A 204 -13.90 -10.00 -16.71
N VAL A 205 -13.26 -9.77 -15.57
CA VAL A 205 -12.91 -10.83 -14.61
C VAL A 205 -13.79 -10.63 -13.37
N GLU A 206 -14.49 -11.69 -12.96
CA GLU A 206 -15.25 -11.77 -11.71
C GLU A 206 -14.57 -12.77 -10.77
N THR A 207 -14.41 -12.41 -9.50
CA THR A 207 -13.57 -13.17 -8.57
C THR A 207 -14.20 -14.46 -8.04
N THR A 208 -15.34 -14.89 -8.58
CA THR A 208 -15.96 -16.18 -8.28
C THR A 208 -15.26 -17.35 -8.99
N ASP A 209 -14.47 -17.10 -10.03
CA ASP A 209 -13.84 -18.13 -10.88
C ASP A 209 -12.30 -18.27 -10.70
N LEU A 210 -11.75 -17.91 -9.54
CA LEU A 210 -10.31 -17.67 -9.43
C LEU A 210 -9.44 -18.91 -9.21
N LEU A 211 -8.92 -19.43 -10.31
CA LEU A 211 -7.52 -19.87 -10.40
C LEU A 211 -6.58 -18.76 -10.94
N THR A 212 -7.08 -17.60 -11.38
CA THR A 212 -6.23 -16.66 -12.12
C THR A 212 -6.58 -15.19 -11.90
N VAL A 213 -6.05 -14.57 -10.83
CA VAL A 213 -5.59 -13.18 -10.87
C VAL A 213 -4.22 -13.14 -10.19
N PHE A 214 -3.21 -13.61 -10.92
CA PHE A 214 -1.83 -13.20 -10.67
C PHE A 214 -1.62 -11.90 -11.44
N MET A 215 -1.57 -10.76 -10.74
CA MET A 215 -0.96 -9.55 -11.29
C MET A 215 0.56 -9.72 -11.21
N ASP A 216 1.09 -10.57 -12.08
CA ASP A 216 2.50 -10.52 -12.42
C ASP A 216 2.61 -9.77 -13.75
N MET A 217 3.07 -8.52 -13.70
CA MET A 217 3.36 -7.72 -14.89
C MET A 217 4.74 -8.02 -15.46
N GLU A 218 5.44 -9.05 -15.01
CA GLU A 218 6.62 -9.56 -15.70
C GLU A 218 6.68 -11.09 -15.63
N VAL A 219 6.93 -11.68 -16.80
CA VAL A 219 7.23 -13.11 -17.01
C VAL A 219 6.01 -14.04 -16.99
N LYS A 220 5.36 -14.08 -18.16
CA LYS A 220 4.58 -15.21 -18.66
C LYS A 220 5.51 -16.43 -18.79
N GLU A 221 5.72 -17.21 -17.73
CA GLU A 221 6.22 -18.57 -17.86
C GLU A 221 5.70 -19.46 -16.71
N ARG A 222 4.97 -20.52 -17.10
CA ARG A 222 4.23 -21.50 -16.27
C ARG A 222 2.91 -20.93 -15.73
N LEU A 223 1.76 -21.32 -16.25
CA LEU A 223 1.25 -22.68 -16.16
C LEU A 223 0.62 -23.15 -17.46
N THR A 224 1.22 -24.20 -18.00
CA THR A 224 0.62 -25.16 -18.94
C THR A 224 -0.62 -25.81 -18.34
N THR A 225 -1.71 -25.78 -19.10
CA THR A 225 -2.66 -26.87 -19.39
C THR A 225 -3.03 -27.82 -18.26
N VAL A 226 -4.33 -27.89 -17.90
CA VAL A 226 -5.09 -29.15 -17.85
C VAL A 226 -6.55 -28.87 -18.27
N TRP A 227 -7.09 -29.77 -19.09
CA TRP A 227 -8.42 -29.78 -19.69
C TRP A 227 -9.47 -30.48 -18.79
N LEU A 228 -10.73 -30.12 -19.05
CA LEU A 228 -12.03 -30.68 -18.61
C LEU A 228 -12.47 -30.40 -17.16
#